data_AF-A0A932P7Y1-F1
#
_entry.id   AF-A0A932P7Y1-F1
#
_cell.length_a   1.000
_cell.length_b   1.000
_cell.length_c   1.000
_cell.angle_alpha   90.00
_cell.angle_beta   90.00
_cell.angle_gamma   90.00
#
_symmetry.space_group_name_H-M   'P 1'
#
loop_
_entity.id
_entity.type
_entity.pdbx_description
1 polymer ?
#
loop_
_entity_poly.entity_id
_entity_poly.type
_entity_poly.pdbx_seq_one_letter_code
_entity_poly.pdbx_strand_id
1 'polypeptide(L)'
;MENNLGEKIRRFEKKLEDENHPKPTGGGMASAGRAGYDLIVALVFFTLIGVLLDTQLDTLPWFTLGLFFLGFATGLYNAWRTLNAKGDRVGLTQPFVPKSSDKRPKNTL
;
A
#
# COMPACT_ATOMS: atom_id res chain seq x y z
N MET A 1 -15.73 11.61 -43.12
CA MET A 1 -16.28 11.51 -41.75
C MET A 1 -15.46 10.48 -40.94
N GLU A 2 -14.13 10.61 -40.87
CA GLU A 2 -13.24 9.55 -40.32
C GLU A 2 -12.66 9.85 -38.92
N ASN A 3 -12.95 11.03 -38.35
CA ASN A 3 -12.18 11.53 -37.20
C ASN A 3 -12.67 11.04 -35.83
N ASN A 4 -13.65 10.13 -35.76
CA ASN A 4 -14.24 9.65 -34.49
C ASN A 4 -13.69 8.28 -34.05
N LEU A 5 -13.17 7.47 -34.99
CA LEU A 5 -12.79 6.09 -34.69
C LEU A 5 -11.48 6.00 -33.88
N GLY A 6 -10.48 6.81 -34.25
CA GLY A 6 -9.23 6.91 -33.48
C GLY A 6 -9.42 7.44 -32.06
N GLU A 7 -10.37 8.36 -31.87
CA GLU A 7 -10.78 8.86 -30.55
C GLU A 7 -11.37 7.75 -29.68
N LYS A 8 -12.20 6.87 -30.25
CA LYS A 8 -12.80 5.74 -29.54
C LYS A 8 -11.73 4.73 -29.14
N ILE A 9 -10.86 4.33 -30.07
CA ILE A 9 -9.78 3.37 -29.82
C ILE A 9 -8.87 3.90 -28.69
N ARG A 10 -8.45 5.17 -28.75
CA ARG A 10 -7.60 5.77 -27.71
C ARG A 10 -8.28 5.85 -26.34
N ARG A 11 -9.60 6.02 -26.28
CA ARG A 11 -10.37 6.00 -25.02
C ARG A 11 -10.49 4.60 -24.44
N PHE A 12 -10.59 3.57 -25.29
CA PHE A 12 -10.59 2.18 -24.83
C PHE A 12 -9.21 1.76 -24.33
N GLU A 13 -8.13 2.07 -25.06
CA GLU A 13 -6.75 1.84 -24.63
C GLU A 13 -6.49 2.43 -23.24
N LYS A 14 -6.84 3.72 -23.07
CA LYS A 14 -6.64 4.44 -21.80
C LYS A 14 -7.49 3.88 -20.65
N LYS A 15 -8.66 3.30 -20.94
CA LYS A 15 -9.50 2.62 -19.94
C LYS A 15 -8.89 1.29 -19.53
N LEU A 16 -8.33 0.53 -20.47
CA LEU A 16 -7.67 -0.74 -20.20
C LEU A 16 -6.36 -0.54 -19.42
N GLU A 17 -5.66 0.57 -19.67
CA GLU A 17 -4.50 0.99 -18.89
C GLU A 17 -4.92 1.36 -17.46
N ASP A 18 -5.99 2.14 -17.30
CA ASP A 18 -6.51 2.52 -15.97
C ASP A 18 -7.15 1.36 -15.18
N GLU A 19 -7.62 0.30 -15.86
CA GLU A 19 -8.12 -0.93 -15.23
C GLU A 19 -7.00 -1.95 -14.91
N ASN A 20 -5.96 -2.06 -15.73
CA ASN A 20 -4.80 -2.93 -15.46
C ASN A 20 -3.85 -2.38 -14.41
N HIS A 21 -3.91 -1.08 -14.15
CA HIS A 21 -3.37 -0.51 -12.92
C HIS A 21 -4.48 -0.53 -11.88
N PRO A 22 -4.59 -1.55 -11.01
CA PRO A 22 -5.49 -1.48 -9.88
C PRO A 22 -5.09 -0.24 -9.06
N LYS A 23 -5.78 0.87 -9.28
CA LYS A 23 -5.70 2.05 -8.43
C LYS A 23 -6.00 1.51 -7.04
N PRO A 24 -5.09 1.62 -6.06
CA PRO A 24 -5.34 1.10 -4.73
C PRO A 24 -6.50 1.92 -4.13
N THR A 25 -7.73 1.45 -4.31
CA THR A 25 -8.99 2.08 -3.89
C THR A 25 -9.21 2.04 -2.38
N GLY A 26 -8.15 1.78 -1.60
CA GLY A 26 -8.17 1.69 -0.14
C GLY A 26 -6.91 2.26 0.51
N GLY A 27 -6.45 3.42 0.06
CA GLY A 27 -5.11 3.99 0.31
C GLY A 27 -4.59 4.07 1.76
N GLY A 28 -5.48 3.95 2.76
CA GLY A 28 -5.14 3.84 4.18
C GLY A 28 -5.42 2.45 4.79
N MET A 29 -6.62 1.90 4.60
CA MET A 29 -7.05 0.63 5.22
C MET A 29 -6.28 -0.59 4.68
N ALA A 30 -6.07 -0.66 3.37
CA ALA A 30 -5.31 -1.75 2.75
C ALA A 30 -3.83 -1.72 3.16
N SER A 31 -3.26 -0.54 3.39
CA SER A 31 -1.89 -0.40 3.90
C SER A 31 -1.76 -0.77 5.37
N ALA A 32 -2.76 -0.45 6.20
CA ALA A 32 -2.75 -0.83 7.61
C ALA A 32 -2.83 -2.36 7.77
N GLY A 33 -3.70 -3.01 6.98
CA GLY A 33 -3.80 -4.48 6.95
C GLY A 33 -2.50 -5.16 6.53
N ARG A 34 -1.81 -4.61 5.52
CA ARG A 34 -0.51 -5.13 5.09
C ARG A 34 0.57 -4.96 6.16
N ALA A 35 0.64 -3.81 6.82
CA ALA A 35 1.59 -3.59 7.90
C ALA A 35 1.36 -4.57 9.07
N GLY A 36 0.10 -4.87 9.39
CA GLY A 36 -0.25 -5.90 10.38
C GLY A 36 0.18 -7.30 9.93
N TYR A 37 -0.07 -7.65 8.68
CA TYR A 37 0.36 -8.94 8.11
C TYR A 37 1.88 -9.12 8.17
N ASP A 38 2.64 -8.10 7.76
CA ASP A 38 4.12 -8.15 7.76
C ASP A 38 4.67 -8.37 9.19
N LEU A 39 4.03 -7.80 10.21
CA LEU A 39 4.39 -8.03 11.62
C LEU A 39 4.11 -9.47 12.06
N ILE A 40 2.94 -10.02 11.72
CA ILE A 40 2.59 -11.40 12.05
C ILE A 40 3.54 -12.37 11.36
N VAL A 41 3.83 -12.15 10.08
CA VAL A 41 4.76 -12.99 9.30
C VAL A 41 6.16 -12.97 9.91
N ALA A 42 6.67 -11.78 10.26
CA ALA A 42 7.98 -11.68 10.90
C ALA A 42 8.00 -12.43 12.24
N LEU A 43 7.02 -12.20 13.12
CA LEU A 43 6.94 -12.90 14.41
C LEU A 43 6.92 -14.41 14.25
N VAL A 44 6.05 -14.93 13.38
CA VAL A 44 5.97 -16.38 13.13
C VAL A 44 7.30 -16.92 12.58
N PHE A 45 7.90 -16.24 11.61
CA PHE A 45 9.17 -16.67 11.01
C PHE A 45 10.31 -16.72 12.04
N PHE A 46 10.52 -15.65 12.80
CA PHE A 46 11.59 -15.58 13.79
C PHE A 46 11.35 -16.50 14.99
N THR A 47 10.10 -16.67 15.44
CA THR A 47 9.77 -17.61 16.51
C THR A 47 9.99 -19.06 16.07
N LEU A 48 9.57 -19.44 14.86
CA LEU A 48 9.82 -20.79 14.33
C LEU A 48 11.32 -21.09 14.23
N ILE A 49 12.10 -20.12 13.72
CA ILE A 49 13.56 -20.25 13.67
C ILE A 49 14.15 -20.37 15.06
N GLY A 50 13.69 -19.55 16.02
CA GLY A 50 14.18 -19.60 17.38
C GLY A 50 13.93 -20.92 18.07
N VAL A 51 12.72 -21.48 17.90
CA VAL A 51 12.39 -22.80 18.46
C VAL A 51 13.24 -23.89 17.82
N LEU A 52 13.45 -23.82 16.50
CA LEU A 52 14.33 -24.78 15.82
C LEU A 52 15.78 -24.65 16.31
N LEU A 53 16.26 -23.44 16.59
CA LEU A 53 17.59 -23.23 17.13
C LEU A 53 17.72 -23.74 18.57
N ASP A 54 16.75 -23.43 19.43
CA ASP A 54 16.76 -23.85 20.82
C ASP A 54 16.69 -25.38 20.94
N THR A 55 15.90 -26.05 20.09
CA THR A 55 15.79 -27.51 20.06
C THR A 55 17.06 -28.20 19.54
N GLN A 56 17.75 -27.62 18.57
CA GLN A 56 19.00 -28.19 18.05
C GLN A 56 20.19 -28.02 19.00
N LEU A 57 20.14 -27.01 19.87
CA LEU A 57 21.20 -26.71 20.84
C LEU A 57 20.90 -27.22 22.25
N ASP A 58 19.76 -27.90 22.46
CA ASP A 58 19.24 -28.30 23.78
C ASP A 58 19.23 -27.12 24.78
N THR A 59 19.03 -25.90 24.29
CA THR A 59 19.03 -24.69 25.11
C THR A 59 17.63 -24.40 25.63
N LEU A 60 17.58 -23.79 26.82
CA LEU A 60 16.40 -23.05 27.26
C LEU A 60 16.05 -21.99 26.20
N PRO A 61 14.78 -21.49 26.13
CA PRO A 61 14.24 -20.71 25.00
C PRO A 61 14.82 -19.28 24.86
N TRP A 62 16.13 -19.13 25.05
CA TRP A 62 16.89 -17.89 25.00
C TRP A 62 17.01 -17.39 23.56
N PHE A 63 17.27 -18.26 22.58
CA PHE A 63 17.32 -17.83 21.18
C PHE A 63 15.94 -17.45 20.68
N THR A 64 14.91 -18.23 21.03
CA THR A 64 13.51 -17.87 20.75
C THR A 64 13.16 -16.51 21.32
N LEU A 65 13.54 -16.22 22.57
CA LEU A 65 13.26 -14.93 23.19
C LEU A 65 13.97 -13.79 22.45
N GLY A 66 15.26 -13.93 22.15
CA GLY A 66 16.01 -12.92 21.39
C GLY A 66 15.46 -12.69 19.99
N LEU A 67 15.15 -13.77 19.26
CA LEU A 67 14.60 -13.70 17.90
C LEU A 67 13.17 -13.18 17.89
N PHE A 68 12.36 -13.47 18.91
CA PHE A 68 11.03 -12.91 19.05
C PHE A 68 11.07 -11.37 19.10
N PHE A 69 11.94 -10.79 19.94
CA PHE A 69 12.12 -9.34 20.00
C PHE A 69 12.67 -8.78 18.68
N LEU A 70 13.56 -9.51 18.01
CA LEU A 70 14.07 -9.11 16.70
C LEU A 70 12.96 -9.11 15.63
N GLY A 71 12.09 -10.13 15.64
CA GLY A 71 10.93 -10.21 14.76
C GLY A 71 9.93 -9.09 15.04
N PHE A 72 9.68 -8.78 16.31
CA PHE A 72 8.85 -7.66 16.72
C PHE A 72 9.42 -6.32 16.25
N ALA A 73 10.72 -6.08 16.49
CA ALA A 73 11.41 -4.86 16.06
C ALA A 73 11.38 -4.72 14.53
N THR A 74 11.60 -5.81 13.79
CA THR A 74 11.54 -5.83 12.32
C THR A 74 10.14 -5.52 11.81
N GLY A 75 9.11 -6.15 12.38
CA GLY A 75 7.71 -5.90 12.02
C GLY A 75 7.29 -4.47 12.29
N LEU A 76 7.64 -3.93 13.46
CA LEU A 76 7.37 -2.53 13.80
C LEU A 76 8.13 -1.55 12.91
N TYR A 77 9.40 -1.83 12.59
CA TYR A 77 10.19 -0.98 11.71
C TYR A 77 9.59 -0.88 10.30
N ASN A 78 9.10 -2.01 9.75
CA ASN A 78 8.42 -2.04 8.46
C ASN A 78 7.08 -1.27 8.49
N ALA A 79 6.31 -1.41 9.57
CA ALA A 79 5.07 -0.66 9.76
C ALA A 79 5.33 0.85 9.86
N TRP A 80 6.28 1.27 10.71
CA TRP A 80 6.66 2.67 10.89
C TRP A 80 7.17 3.31 9.60
N ARG A 81 8.01 2.59 8.84
CA ARG A 81 8.46 3.02 7.51
C ARG A 81 7.29 3.26 6.56
N THR A 82 6.31 2.36 6.54
CA THR A 82 5.15 2.46 5.66
C THR A 82 4.27 3.66 6.01
N LEU A 83 4.13 3.96 7.30
CA LEU A 83 3.39 5.12 7.79
C LEU A 83 4.11 6.43 7.43
N ASN A 84 5.41 6.52 7.67
CA ASN A 84 6.20 7.72 7.38
C ASN A 84 6.35 7.98 5.88
N ALA A 85 6.57 6.94 5.07
CA ALA A 85 6.67 7.07 3.62
C ALA A 85 5.38 7.60 2.96
N LYS A 86 4.23 7.44 3.64
CA LYS A 86 2.93 8.00 3.23
C LYS A 86 2.65 9.37 3.87
N GLY A 87 3.23 9.68 5.02
CA GLY A 87 3.15 10.99 5.68
C GLY A 87 3.58 12.14 4.78
N ASP A 88 4.60 11.93 3.93
CA ASP A 88 5.07 12.92 2.95
C ASP A 88 4.05 13.18 1.81
N ARG A 89 3.02 12.34 1.66
CA ARG A 89 2.01 12.42 0.60
C ARG A 89 0.60 12.67 1.12
N VAL A 90 0.42 12.70 2.44
CA VAL A 90 -0.83 13.06 3.13
C VAL A 90 -0.76 14.55 3.50
N GLY A 91 -1.08 15.42 2.54
CA GLY A 91 -1.69 16.73 2.88
C GLY A 91 -0.95 18.05 2.63
N LEU A 92 0.32 18.09 2.17
CA LEU A 92 0.98 19.39 1.89
C LEU A 92 0.88 19.88 0.43
N THR A 93 0.19 19.17 -0.47
CA THR A 93 0.16 19.57 -1.90
C THR A 93 -1.07 19.09 -2.66
N GLN A 94 -2.28 19.25 -2.10
CA GLN A 94 -3.44 19.42 -2.96
C GLN A 94 -3.59 20.94 -3.13
N PRO A 95 -3.09 21.57 -4.21
CA PRO A 95 -3.57 22.92 -4.52
C PRO A 95 -5.08 22.81 -4.59
N PHE A 96 -5.79 23.57 -3.76
CA PHE A 96 -7.23 23.71 -3.85
C PHE A 96 -7.54 24.16 -5.29
N VAL A 97 -8.01 23.23 -6.12
CA VAL A 97 -8.54 23.55 -7.44
C VAL A 97 -10.02 23.80 -7.23
N PRO A 98 -10.49 25.06 -7.17
CA PRO A 98 -11.91 25.35 -7.12
C PRO A 98 -12.56 24.72 -8.34
N LYS A 99 -13.65 23.98 -8.12
CA LYS A 99 -14.44 23.35 -9.18
C LYS A 99 -14.96 24.46 -10.09
N SER A 100 -14.27 24.65 -11.21
CA SER A 100 -14.65 25.58 -12.29
C SER A 100 -16.14 25.39 -12.57
N SER A 101 -16.90 26.44 -12.30
CA SER A 101 -18.32 26.49 -12.53
C SER A 101 -18.58 26.25 -14.02
N ASP A 102 -19.43 25.26 -14.26
CA ASP A 102 -20.00 24.87 -15.54
C ASP A 102 -20.46 26.11 -16.34
N LYS A 103 -19.58 26.66 -17.19
CA LYS A 103 -19.95 27.62 -18.23
C LYS A 103 -20.48 26.85 -19.44
N ARG A 104 -21.63 26.19 -19.28
CA ARG A 104 -22.45 25.83 -20.43
C ARG A 104 -22.96 27.13 -21.06
N PRO A 105 -22.67 27.43 -22.34
CA PRO A 105 -23.41 28.46 -23.05
C PRO A 105 -24.85 27.98 -23.15
N LYS A 106 -25.76 28.70 -22.49
CA LYS A 106 -27.20 28.53 -22.68
C LYS A 106 -27.55 29.12 -24.04
N ASN A 107 -27.31 28.36 -25.11
CA ASN A 107 -27.97 28.65 -26.37
C ASN A 107 -29.42 28.22 -26.22
N THR A 108 -30.26 29.21 -25.95
CA THR A 108 -31.72 29.10 -26.07
C THR A 108 -32.20 30.39 -26.71
N LEU A 109 -32.61 30.22 -27.97
CA LEU A 109 -33.34 31.11 -28.89
C LEU A 109 -32.55 32.27 -29.50
#